data_AF-A0A964V825-F1
#
_entry.id   AF-A0A964V825-F1
#
_cell.length_a   1.000
_cell.length_b   1.000
_cell.length_c   1.000
_cell.angle_alpha   90.00
_cell.angle_beta   90.00
_cell.angle_gamma   90.00
#
_symmetry.space_group_name_H-M   'P 1'
#
loop_
_entity.id
_entity.type
_entity.pdbx_description
1 polymer ?
#
loop_
_entity_poly.entity_id
_entity_poly.type
_entity_poly.pdbx_seq_one_letter_code
_entity_poly.pdbx_strand_id
1 'polypeptide(L)'
;MHVGIRRAEGSSSAPTSPCSLISFSIGTSHWTSWWRGSSIWAGRRSARSSLGRSGLGIVLFRVDERLVHGQVTLGWGSQLRPAAYWVVDDDLARTDWEGDLYRLGVPADAQSDFFTVGDGRERLPGWLASPSRYVVLTRDLDHMLRLARGGLLAGKAVNLGGIHHRPGRAEVLPYLFLDGEDRDRVRELQREGVAVWAQDLPGAPEVRGPALVDA
;
A
#
# COMPACT_ATOMS: atom_id res chain seq x y z
N MET A 1 -47.60 -16.67 -45.15
CA MET A 1 -48.10 -15.68 -46.13
C MET A 1 -47.27 -14.40 -45.93
N HIS A 2 -46.22 -14.22 -46.72
CA HIS A 2 -46.08 -13.21 -47.78
C HIS A 2 -45.96 -11.74 -47.31
N VAL A 3 -44.77 -11.17 -47.58
CA VAL A 3 -44.48 -9.83 -48.17
C VAL A 3 -44.84 -8.60 -47.31
N GLY A 4 -44.08 -7.50 -47.24
CA GLY A 4 -42.87 -7.07 -47.93
C GLY A 4 -42.48 -5.62 -47.60
N ILE A 5 -41.39 -5.22 -48.25
CA ILE A 5 -40.61 -3.97 -48.27
C ILE A 5 -41.42 -2.66 -48.31
N ARG A 6 -40.89 -1.58 -47.69
CA ARG A 6 -40.77 -0.25 -48.34
C ARG A 6 -39.85 0.74 -47.59
N ARG A 7 -38.94 1.36 -48.37
CA ARG A 7 -38.21 2.61 -48.09
C ARG A 7 -39.17 3.80 -48.17
N ALA A 8 -38.86 4.87 -47.44
CA ALA A 8 -39.29 6.23 -47.79
C ALA A 8 -38.13 7.20 -47.54
N GLU A 9 -37.77 7.92 -48.59
CA GLU A 9 -36.94 9.12 -48.55
C GLU A 9 -37.78 10.31 -48.07
N GLY A 10 -37.16 11.26 -47.39
CA GLY A 10 -37.82 12.47 -46.91
C GLY A 10 -36.80 13.57 -46.61
N SER A 11 -36.65 14.46 -47.57
CA SER A 11 -35.89 15.70 -47.57
C SER A 11 -36.28 16.65 -46.42
N SER A 12 -35.30 17.35 -45.83
CA SER A 12 -35.53 18.68 -45.28
C SER A 12 -34.23 19.48 -45.20
N SER A 13 -34.23 20.59 -45.95
CA SER A 13 -33.23 21.64 -46.04
C SER A 13 -33.22 22.55 -44.80
N ALA A 14 -32.03 22.98 -44.37
CA ALA A 14 -31.84 24.09 -43.43
C ALA A 14 -30.57 24.88 -43.80
N PRO A 15 -30.46 26.17 -43.41
CA PRO A 15 -30.04 27.23 -44.32
C PRO A 15 -28.57 27.66 -44.23
N THR A 16 -28.21 28.38 -45.30
CA THR A 16 -27.04 29.21 -45.58
C THR A 16 -26.72 30.28 -44.53
N SER A 17 -25.43 30.44 -44.20
CA SER A 17 -24.71 31.73 -44.36
C SER A 17 -23.20 31.58 -44.06
N PRO A 18 -22.35 32.47 -44.62
CA PRO A 18 -20.95 32.20 -44.90
C PRO A 18 -19.98 32.87 -43.92
N CYS A 19 -18.76 32.33 -43.79
CA CYS A 19 -17.60 33.11 -43.35
C CYS A 19 -16.30 32.56 -43.94
N SER A 20 -15.81 33.31 -44.93
CA SER A 20 -14.42 33.75 -45.12
C SER A 20 -13.29 32.73 -45.01
N LEU A 21 -12.77 32.39 -46.20
CA LEU A 21 -11.42 31.89 -46.43
C LEU A 21 -10.37 32.89 -45.93
N ILE A 22 -9.37 32.40 -45.18
CA ILE A 22 -8.03 33.00 -45.14
C ILE A 22 -7.01 31.88 -45.37
N SER A 23 -6.10 32.16 -46.30
CA SER A 23 -5.13 31.27 -46.93
C SER A 23 -4.13 30.60 -45.98
N PHE A 24 -3.71 29.40 -46.39
CA PHE A 24 -2.49 28.73 -45.96
C PHE A 24 -1.24 29.49 -46.44
N SER A 25 -0.26 29.63 -45.57
CA SER A 25 1.16 29.69 -45.95
C SER A 25 1.96 28.77 -45.04
N ILE A 26 2.85 28.03 -45.70
CA ILE A 26 3.68 26.95 -45.19
C ILE A 26 4.84 27.54 -44.39
N GLY A 27 5.07 27.01 -43.19
CA GLY A 27 6.24 27.28 -42.37
C GLY A 27 6.61 26.02 -41.58
N THR A 28 7.58 25.27 -42.11
CA THR A 28 8.42 24.31 -41.40
C THR A 28 9.16 25.06 -40.27
N SER A 29 9.50 24.56 -39.08
CA SER A 29 9.91 23.22 -38.65
C SER A 29 10.02 23.20 -37.12
N HIS A 30 9.93 22.00 -36.54
CA HIS A 30 10.60 21.49 -35.33
C HIS A 30 9.88 21.47 -33.96
N TRP A 31 10.06 20.29 -33.35
CA TRP A 31 9.95 19.83 -31.97
C TRP A 31 8.61 19.23 -31.50
N THR A 32 8.78 18.04 -30.93
CA THR A 32 7.85 16.92 -30.78
C THR A 32 7.02 16.95 -29.50
N SER A 33 5.75 16.57 -29.67
CA SER A 33 4.81 15.91 -28.74
C SER A 33 4.76 16.35 -27.27
N TRP A 34 3.80 17.23 -26.98
CA TRP A 34 3.10 17.30 -25.70
C TRP A 34 1.81 16.48 -25.82
N TRP A 35 1.62 15.47 -24.98
CA TRP A 35 0.31 14.85 -24.81
C TRP A 35 -0.53 15.69 -23.84
N ARG A 36 -1.54 16.38 -24.38
CA ARG A 36 -2.71 16.86 -23.64
C ARG A 36 -3.82 15.81 -23.75
N GLY A 37 -4.34 15.40 -22.60
CA GLY A 37 -5.63 14.74 -22.46
C GLY A 37 -6.27 15.21 -21.17
N SER A 38 -7.05 16.30 -21.25
CA SER A 38 -7.85 16.81 -20.14
C SER A 38 -9.19 16.06 -20.07
N SER A 39 -9.57 15.59 -18.89
CA SER A 39 -10.96 15.25 -18.55
C SER A 39 -11.22 15.56 -17.08
N ILE A 40 -11.47 16.84 -16.84
CA ILE A 40 -12.46 17.44 -15.94
C ILE A 40 -13.07 16.48 -14.88
N TRP A 41 -12.53 16.53 -13.66
CA TRP A 41 -13.33 16.38 -12.42
C TRP A 41 -12.92 17.49 -11.47
N ALA A 42 -13.65 18.60 -11.53
CA ALA A 42 -13.55 19.70 -10.56
C ALA A 42 -14.35 19.35 -9.30
N GLY A 43 -13.78 18.47 -8.46
CA GLY A 43 -14.23 18.27 -7.09
C GLY A 43 -13.55 19.29 -6.17
N ARG A 44 -14.33 20.20 -5.57
CA ARG A 44 -13.85 21.19 -4.59
C ARG A 44 -13.11 20.49 -3.44
N ARG A 45 -11.78 20.56 -3.43
CA ARG A 45 -11.00 20.27 -2.22
C ARG A 45 -11.14 21.46 -1.28
N SER A 46 -11.98 21.32 -0.27
CA SER A 46 -11.98 22.20 0.89
C SER A 46 -10.62 22.08 1.58
N ALA A 47 -9.82 23.13 1.50
CA ALA A 47 -8.62 23.28 2.30
C ALA A 47 -9.04 23.41 3.77
N ARG A 48 -8.92 22.32 4.53
CA ARG A 48 -8.98 22.39 5.99
C ARG A 48 -7.58 22.69 6.50
N SER A 49 -7.47 23.85 7.15
CA SER A 49 -6.29 24.30 7.89
C SER A 49 -5.92 23.31 8.99
N SER A 50 -4.78 22.64 8.85
CA SER A 50 -4.19 21.83 9.91
C SER A 50 -3.25 22.68 10.77
N LEU A 51 -3.80 23.28 11.83
CA LEU A 51 -2.97 23.73 12.94
C LEU A 51 -2.49 22.48 13.71
N GLY A 52 -1.18 22.23 13.65
CA GLY A 52 -0.43 21.40 14.60
C GLY A 52 -0.70 19.89 14.63
N ARG A 53 -0.08 19.11 13.73
CA ARG A 53 0.31 17.72 14.05
C ARG A 53 1.74 17.48 13.56
N SER A 54 2.66 17.40 14.52
CA SER A 54 4.02 16.93 14.32
C SER A 54 4.01 15.60 13.56
N GLY A 55 4.97 15.41 12.66
CA GLY A 55 5.00 14.38 11.63
C GLY A 55 4.75 12.96 12.14
N LEU A 56 4.12 12.13 11.32
CA LEU A 56 3.91 10.74 11.68
C LEU A 56 4.19 9.88 10.47
N GLY A 57 5.45 9.53 10.28
CA GLY A 57 5.92 8.59 9.25
C GLY A 57 5.33 7.19 9.45
N ILE A 58 6.16 6.21 9.78
CA ILE A 58 5.66 4.84 9.99
C ILE A 58 4.95 4.73 11.33
N VAL A 59 3.66 4.38 11.30
CA VAL A 59 2.80 4.26 12.48
C VAL A 59 2.58 2.81 12.93
N LEU A 60 2.94 1.84 12.09
CA LEU A 60 2.91 0.42 12.43
C LEU A 60 3.93 -0.33 11.57
N PHE A 61 4.81 -1.10 12.23
CA PHE A 61 5.53 -2.20 11.60
C PHE A 61 4.82 -3.48 12.00
N ARG A 62 4.44 -4.32 11.04
CA ARG A 62 3.68 -5.54 11.31
C ARG A 62 4.20 -6.73 10.49
N VAL A 63 4.41 -7.84 11.17
CA VAL A 63 4.66 -9.15 10.57
C VAL A 63 3.33 -9.88 10.42
N ASP A 64 2.93 -10.18 9.20
CA ASP A 64 1.71 -10.93 8.89
C ASP A 64 1.90 -11.70 7.57
N GLU A 65 1.82 -13.02 7.61
CA GLU A 65 2.06 -13.88 6.44
C GLU A 65 1.05 -13.62 5.30
N ARG A 66 -0.11 -13.02 5.60
CA ARG A 66 -1.11 -12.64 4.59
C ARG A 66 -0.95 -11.22 4.07
N LEU A 67 0.02 -10.45 4.57
CA LEU A 67 0.33 -9.09 4.13
C LEU A 67 -0.92 -8.18 4.12
N VAL A 68 -1.41 -7.77 2.95
CA VAL A 68 -2.60 -6.92 2.83
C VAL A 68 -3.86 -7.79 2.87
N HIS A 69 -4.64 -7.68 3.95
CA HIS A 69 -5.93 -8.35 4.11
C HIS A 69 -6.85 -7.60 5.09
N GLY A 70 -8.08 -8.09 5.30
CA GLY A 70 -9.11 -7.40 6.06
C GLY A 70 -8.74 -6.97 7.49
N GLN A 71 -7.97 -7.75 8.26
CA GLN A 71 -7.58 -7.29 9.61
C GLN A 71 -6.58 -6.13 9.53
N VAL A 72 -5.74 -6.09 8.49
CA VAL A 72 -4.79 -5.01 8.27
C VAL A 72 -5.47 -3.77 7.70
N THR A 73 -6.30 -3.91 6.65
CA THR A 73 -6.87 -2.75 5.96
C THR A 73 -8.13 -2.21 6.61
N LEU A 74 -9.01 -3.09 7.10
CA LEU A 74 -10.23 -2.66 7.79
C LEU A 74 -10.01 -2.52 9.30
N GLY A 75 -9.33 -3.49 9.93
CA GLY A 75 -9.04 -3.45 11.36
C GLY A 75 -8.06 -2.32 11.73
N TRP A 76 -6.80 -2.49 11.37
CA TRP A 76 -5.75 -1.49 11.63
C TRP A 76 -5.95 -0.21 10.81
N GLY A 77 -6.32 -0.33 9.52
CA GLY A 77 -6.48 0.82 8.64
C GLY A 77 -7.58 1.80 9.08
N SER A 78 -8.70 1.33 9.63
CA SER A 78 -9.76 2.22 10.14
C SER A 78 -9.30 3.09 11.31
N GLN A 79 -8.42 2.56 12.18
CA GLN A 79 -7.90 3.29 13.33
C GLN A 79 -6.69 4.16 12.98
N LEU A 80 -5.75 3.60 12.22
CA LEU A 80 -4.49 4.24 11.88
C LEU A 80 -4.61 5.19 10.69
N ARG A 81 -5.61 5.02 9.81
CA ARG A 81 -5.81 5.83 8.59
C ARG A 81 -4.50 6.14 7.86
N PRO A 82 -3.72 5.11 7.47
CA PRO A 82 -2.47 5.31 6.76
C PRO A 82 -2.73 5.83 5.35
N ALA A 83 -1.84 6.69 4.85
CA ALA A 83 -1.84 7.10 3.45
C ALA A 83 -1.29 6.00 2.54
N ALA A 84 -0.45 5.09 3.07
CA ALA A 84 0.08 3.98 2.30
C ALA A 84 0.47 2.77 3.17
N TYR A 85 0.46 1.61 2.52
CA TYR A 85 0.97 0.33 3.00
C TYR A 85 2.25 -0.02 2.22
N TRP A 86 3.39 -0.05 2.88
CA TRP A 86 4.66 -0.46 2.27
C TRP A 86 4.90 -1.92 2.60
N VAL A 87 4.83 -2.77 1.59
CA VAL A 87 5.08 -4.20 1.73
C VAL A 87 6.53 -4.47 1.41
N VAL A 88 7.27 -5.02 2.37
CA VAL A 88 8.68 -5.37 2.22
C VAL A 88 8.78 -6.90 2.15
N ASP A 89 8.92 -7.41 0.93
CA ASP A 89 8.95 -8.83 0.59
C ASP A 89 9.71 -9.01 -0.73
N ASP A 90 10.82 -9.76 -0.70
CA ASP A 90 11.75 -9.84 -1.84
C ASP A 90 11.14 -10.53 -3.07
N ASP A 91 10.24 -11.48 -2.86
CA ASP A 91 9.61 -12.27 -3.94
C ASP A 91 8.48 -11.46 -4.59
N LEU A 92 7.65 -10.83 -3.77
CA LEU A 92 6.51 -10.03 -4.22
C LEU A 92 6.96 -8.76 -4.94
N ALA A 93 8.07 -8.16 -4.51
CA ALA A 93 8.66 -6.99 -5.18
C ALA A 93 9.16 -7.29 -6.59
N ARG A 94 9.33 -8.58 -6.96
CA ARG A 94 9.77 -9.03 -8.29
C ARG A 94 8.63 -9.53 -9.17
N THR A 95 7.40 -9.58 -8.64
CA THR A 95 6.28 -10.26 -9.28
C THR A 95 5.06 -9.33 -9.37
N ASP A 96 4.99 -8.60 -10.48
CA ASP A 96 3.99 -7.53 -10.68
C ASP A 96 2.53 -8.01 -10.47
N TRP A 97 2.19 -9.19 -11.01
CA TRP A 97 0.81 -9.69 -10.96
C TRP A 97 0.35 -10.10 -9.54
N GLU A 98 1.26 -10.59 -8.69
CA GLU A 98 0.93 -10.92 -7.31
C GLU A 98 0.69 -9.63 -6.51
N GLY A 99 1.48 -8.60 -6.76
CA GLY A 99 1.31 -7.28 -6.16
C GLY A 99 -0.07 -6.69 -6.48
N ASP A 100 -0.55 -6.84 -7.71
CA ASP A 100 -1.88 -6.38 -8.12
C ASP A 100 -3.01 -7.04 -7.33
N LEU A 101 -2.89 -8.32 -6.98
CA LEU A 101 -3.89 -9.00 -6.15
C LEU A 101 -3.97 -8.40 -4.74
N TYR A 102 -2.83 -8.05 -4.14
CA TYR A 102 -2.82 -7.37 -2.84
C TYR A 102 -3.39 -5.95 -2.92
N ARG A 103 -3.17 -5.23 -4.02
CA ARG A 103 -3.73 -3.87 -4.23
C ARG A 103 -5.26 -3.86 -4.22
N LEU A 104 -5.92 -4.96 -4.60
CA LEU A 104 -7.39 -5.09 -4.52
C LEU A 104 -7.93 -5.01 -3.08
N GLY A 105 -7.11 -5.35 -2.08
CA GLY A 105 -7.47 -5.27 -0.67
C GLY A 105 -7.28 -3.89 -0.04
N VAL A 106 -6.70 -2.94 -0.78
CA VAL A 106 -6.34 -1.59 -0.29
C VAL A 106 -7.49 -0.62 -0.51
N PRO A 107 -7.87 0.19 0.50
CA PRO A 107 -8.88 1.25 0.35
C PRO A 107 -8.50 2.29 -0.71
N ALA A 108 -9.50 2.88 -1.38
CA ALA A 108 -9.28 3.84 -2.47
C ALA A 108 -8.56 5.14 -2.05
N ASP A 109 -8.55 5.46 -0.75
CA ASP A 109 -7.88 6.61 -0.17
C ASP A 109 -6.46 6.30 0.35
N ALA A 110 -5.98 5.07 0.16
CA ALA A 110 -4.63 4.63 0.51
C ALA A 110 -3.90 4.01 -0.70
N GLN A 111 -2.58 4.01 -0.65
CA GLN A 111 -1.73 3.37 -1.64
C GLN A 111 -1.07 2.09 -1.09
N SER A 112 -0.58 1.23 -1.96
CA SER A 112 0.31 0.14 -1.57
C SER A 112 1.35 -0.09 -2.64
N ASP A 113 2.60 -0.26 -2.23
CA ASP A 113 3.71 -0.65 -3.10
C ASP A 113 4.59 -1.70 -2.42
N PHE A 114 5.37 -2.39 -3.23
CA PHE A 114 6.14 -3.57 -2.85
C PHE A 114 7.62 -3.29 -3.06
N PHE A 115 8.43 -3.64 -2.07
CA PHE A 115 9.85 -3.34 -2.03
C PHE A 115 10.63 -4.58 -1.62
N THR A 116 11.80 -4.76 -2.22
CA THR A 116 12.78 -5.68 -1.64
C THR A 116 13.20 -5.18 -0.26
N VAL A 117 13.81 -6.03 0.56
CA VAL A 117 14.39 -5.59 1.83
C VAL A 117 15.47 -4.53 1.60
N GLY A 118 16.25 -4.66 0.52
CA GLY A 118 17.25 -3.67 0.12
C GLY A 118 16.63 -2.28 -0.12
N ASP A 119 15.65 -2.22 -1.03
CA ASP A 119 14.93 -0.98 -1.35
C ASP A 119 14.23 -0.39 -0.10
N GLY A 120 13.63 -1.27 0.71
CA GLY A 120 12.97 -0.89 1.95
C GLY A 120 13.94 -0.20 2.92
N ARG A 121 15.14 -0.76 3.11
CA ARG A 121 16.18 -0.17 3.97
C ARG A 121 16.65 1.19 3.47
N GLU A 122 16.82 1.35 2.16
CA GLU A 122 17.23 2.63 1.56
C GLU A 122 16.17 3.73 1.74
N ARG A 123 14.88 3.37 1.64
CA ARG A 123 13.76 4.31 1.73
C ARG A 123 13.31 4.59 3.17
N LEU A 124 13.61 3.68 4.10
CA LEU A 124 13.16 3.73 5.49
C LEU A 124 13.41 5.07 6.20
N PRO A 125 14.58 5.74 6.07
CA PRO A 125 14.78 7.06 6.68
C PRO A 125 13.77 8.11 6.18
N GLY A 126 13.46 8.09 4.88
CA GLY A 126 12.46 8.98 4.28
C GLY A 126 11.04 8.64 4.75
N TRP A 127 10.71 7.35 4.87
CA TRP A 127 9.42 6.92 5.41
C TRP A 127 9.23 7.34 6.88
N LEU A 128 10.27 7.25 7.69
CA LEU A 128 10.25 7.67 9.10
C LEU A 128 10.09 9.19 9.25
N ALA A 129 10.71 9.98 8.37
CA ALA A 129 10.66 11.44 8.39
C ALA A 129 9.41 12.04 7.72
N SER A 130 8.58 11.21 7.08
CA SER A 130 7.44 11.68 6.30
C SER A 130 6.35 12.36 7.16
N PRO A 131 5.67 13.41 6.63
CA PRO A 131 4.47 13.95 7.27
C PRO A 131 3.25 13.02 7.13
N SER A 132 3.31 12.02 6.26
CA SER A 132 2.22 11.07 6.00
C SER A 132 2.37 9.78 6.79
N ARG A 133 1.25 9.18 7.17
CA ARG A 133 1.19 7.94 7.97
C ARG A 133 1.36 6.71 7.09
N TYR A 134 2.29 5.83 7.45
CA TYR A 134 2.54 4.59 6.72
C TYR A 134 2.41 3.36 7.63
N VAL A 135 1.95 2.27 7.05
CA VAL A 135 2.06 0.92 7.65
C VAL A 135 3.13 0.17 6.86
N VAL A 136 4.10 -0.43 7.53
CA VAL A 136 5.08 -1.33 6.91
C VAL A 136 4.72 -2.77 7.27
N LEU A 137 4.62 -3.61 6.24
CA LEU A 137 4.28 -5.02 6.36
C LEU A 137 5.45 -5.88 5.88
N THR A 138 5.75 -6.95 6.62
CA THR A 138 6.61 -8.04 6.13
C THR A 138 5.88 -9.36 6.26
N ARG A 139 6.18 -10.30 5.36
CA ARG A 139 5.54 -11.62 5.35
C ARG A 139 5.98 -12.46 6.55
N ASP A 140 7.23 -12.33 6.96
CA ASP A 140 7.81 -13.10 8.04
C ASP A 140 8.78 -12.26 8.91
N LEU A 141 9.29 -12.91 9.95
CA LEU A 141 10.26 -12.36 10.88
C LEU A 141 11.64 -12.15 10.24
N ASP A 142 12.01 -12.92 9.23
CA ASP A 142 13.31 -12.81 8.55
C ASP A 142 13.40 -11.48 7.79
N HIS A 143 12.39 -11.17 6.99
CA HIS A 143 12.27 -9.90 6.28
C HIS A 143 12.28 -8.71 7.25
N MET A 144 11.54 -8.80 8.36
CA MET A 144 11.53 -7.73 9.38
C MET A 144 12.88 -7.57 10.06
N LEU A 145 13.54 -8.67 10.42
CA LEU A 145 14.85 -8.64 11.04
C LEU A 145 15.89 -8.07 10.08
N ARG A 146 15.91 -8.51 8.83
CA ARG A 146 16.79 -7.96 7.79
C ARG A 146 16.52 -6.48 7.53
N LEU A 147 15.27 -6.01 7.64
CA LEU A 147 14.94 -4.59 7.58
C LEU A 147 15.48 -3.83 8.82
N ALA A 148 15.39 -4.42 10.01
CA ALA A 148 15.82 -3.81 11.28
C ALA A 148 17.34 -3.73 11.45
N ARG A 149 18.09 -4.69 10.89
CA ARG A 149 19.54 -4.88 11.10
C ARG A 149 20.36 -3.60 11.03
N GLY A 150 21.33 -3.49 11.93
CA GLY A 150 22.19 -2.31 12.04
C GLY A 150 21.50 -1.15 12.75
N GLY A 151 20.54 -1.46 13.64
CA GLY A 151 19.83 -0.47 14.45
C GLY A 151 18.89 0.46 13.70
N LEU A 152 18.51 0.14 12.45
CA LEU A 152 17.62 1.00 11.64
C LEU A 152 16.23 1.19 12.27
N LEU A 153 15.79 0.21 13.07
CA LEU A 153 14.54 0.24 13.83
C LEU A 153 14.76 0.38 15.35
N ALA A 154 15.96 0.78 15.80
CA ALA A 154 16.22 0.98 17.21
C ALA A 154 15.23 1.99 17.84
N GLY A 155 14.62 1.62 18.97
CA GLY A 155 13.59 2.41 19.63
C GLY A 155 12.22 2.38 18.96
N LYS A 156 12.01 1.50 17.95
CA LYS A 156 10.71 1.23 17.35
C LYS A 156 10.08 -0.05 17.92
N ALA A 157 8.83 -0.29 17.55
CA ALA A 157 8.08 -1.48 17.95
C ALA A 157 7.52 -2.21 16.73
N VAL A 158 7.59 -3.54 16.75
CA VAL A 158 7.07 -4.45 15.72
C VAL A 158 5.92 -5.27 16.30
N ASN A 159 4.80 -5.24 15.60
CA ASN A 159 3.63 -6.05 15.86
C ASN A 159 3.72 -7.42 15.18
N LEU A 160 3.46 -8.50 15.91
CA LEU A 160 3.25 -9.83 15.38
C LEU A 160 1.74 -10.03 15.20
N GLY A 161 1.33 -10.08 13.94
CA GLY A 161 -0.06 -9.98 13.55
C GLY A 161 -0.70 -11.27 13.08
N GLY A 162 0.11 -12.14 12.49
CA GLY A 162 -0.35 -13.39 11.90
C GLY A 162 0.83 -14.22 11.40
N ILE A 163 1.22 -15.23 12.16
CA ILE A 163 2.20 -16.24 11.72
C ILE A 163 1.51 -17.59 11.88
N HIS A 164 1.18 -18.24 10.76
CA HIS A 164 0.31 -19.40 10.76
C HIS A 164 1.07 -20.69 11.06
N HIS A 165 0.29 -21.69 11.48
CA HIS A 165 0.80 -23.02 11.77
C HIS A 165 1.50 -23.63 10.55
N ARG A 166 2.70 -24.15 10.78
CA ARG A 166 3.45 -25.05 9.90
C ARG A 166 4.07 -26.16 10.76
N PRO A 167 4.33 -27.36 10.20
CA PRO A 167 4.98 -28.43 10.96
C PRO A 167 6.23 -27.93 11.68
N GLY A 168 6.30 -28.15 13.00
CA GLY A 168 7.40 -27.68 13.86
C GLY A 168 7.11 -26.39 14.62
N ARG A 169 6.09 -25.60 14.25
CA ARG A 169 5.67 -24.43 15.02
C ARG A 169 4.70 -24.81 16.13
N ALA A 170 4.92 -24.27 17.32
CA ALA A 170 4.00 -24.38 18.44
C ALA A 170 3.05 -23.16 18.48
N GLU A 171 1.81 -23.39 18.92
CA GLU A 171 0.85 -22.30 19.14
C GLU A 171 1.28 -21.45 20.34
N VAL A 172 1.39 -20.14 20.14
CA VAL A 172 1.63 -19.14 21.19
C VAL A 172 0.35 -18.35 21.46
N LEU A 173 -0.33 -17.94 20.38
CA LEU A 173 -1.67 -17.34 20.38
C LEU A 173 -2.45 -17.92 19.20
N PRO A 174 -3.79 -17.79 19.15
CA PRO A 174 -4.61 -18.36 18.06
C PRO A 174 -4.23 -17.90 16.64
N TYR A 175 -3.46 -16.81 16.52
CA TYR A 175 -2.96 -16.24 15.28
C TYR A 175 -1.42 -16.20 15.20
N LEU A 176 -0.73 -16.77 16.19
CA LEU A 176 0.73 -16.69 16.32
C LEU A 176 1.28 -18.08 16.67
N PHE A 177 1.92 -18.70 15.69
CA PHE A 177 2.60 -19.97 15.81
C PHE A 177 4.09 -19.74 15.56
N LEU A 178 4.95 -20.18 16.49
CA LEU A 178 6.39 -19.96 16.42
C LEU A 178 7.15 -21.25 16.65
N ASP A 179 8.18 -21.50 15.83
CA ASP A 179 9.20 -22.51 16.11
C ASP A 179 10.42 -21.90 16.84
N GLY A 180 11.48 -22.69 17.01
CA GLY A 180 12.72 -22.22 17.65
C GLY A 180 13.40 -21.09 16.87
N GLU A 181 13.40 -21.17 15.53
CA GLU A 181 14.06 -20.21 14.66
C GLU A 181 13.29 -18.87 14.64
N ASP A 182 11.96 -18.92 14.61
CA ASP A 182 11.09 -17.76 14.77
C ASP A 182 11.37 -17.04 16.10
N ARG A 183 11.50 -17.80 17.20
CA ARG A 183 11.81 -17.24 18.53
C ARG A 183 13.19 -16.60 18.56
N ASP A 184 14.17 -17.23 17.93
CA ASP A 184 15.52 -16.67 17.84
C ASP A 184 15.52 -15.36 17.04
N ARG A 185 14.76 -15.28 15.93
CA ARG A 185 14.57 -14.02 15.19
C ARG A 185 13.89 -12.94 16.02
N VAL A 186 12.90 -13.28 16.86
CA VAL A 186 12.29 -12.32 17.80
C VAL A 186 13.33 -11.82 18.81
N ARG A 187 14.17 -12.71 19.36
CA ARG A 187 15.28 -12.32 20.25
C ARG A 187 16.32 -11.47 19.54
N GLU A 188 16.59 -11.71 18.26
CA GLU A 188 17.47 -10.88 17.43
C GLU A 188 16.92 -9.48 17.23
N LEU A 189 15.62 -9.35 16.90
CA LEU A 189 14.95 -8.05 16.82
C LEU A 189 15.06 -7.26 18.15
N GLN A 190 14.86 -7.94 19.27
CA GLN A 190 15.03 -7.33 20.59
C GLN A 190 16.47 -6.85 20.83
N ARG A 191 17.47 -7.62 20.39
CA ARG A 191 18.89 -7.23 20.46
C ARG A 191 19.24 -6.04 19.57
N GLU A 192 18.55 -5.86 18.44
CA GLU A 192 18.63 -4.66 17.59
C GLU A 192 17.90 -3.44 18.20
N GLY A 193 17.36 -3.56 19.43
CA GLY A 193 16.66 -2.48 20.11
C GLY A 193 15.22 -2.28 19.66
N VAL A 194 14.60 -3.30 19.06
CA VAL A 194 13.21 -3.30 18.60
C VAL A 194 12.31 -3.96 19.66
N ALA A 195 11.29 -3.24 20.13
CA ALA A 195 10.27 -3.85 20.97
C ALA A 195 9.35 -4.75 20.15
N VAL A 196 9.06 -5.96 20.63
CA VAL A 196 8.17 -6.91 19.94
C VAL A 196 6.93 -7.16 20.79
N TRP A 197 5.76 -7.12 20.15
CA TRP A 197 4.45 -7.32 20.77
C TRP A 197 3.51 -8.02 19.78
N ALA A 198 2.50 -8.73 20.27
CA ALA A 198 1.53 -9.46 19.45
C ALA A 198 0.12 -8.92 19.68
N GLN A 199 -0.59 -8.69 18.57
CA GLN A 199 -2.00 -8.29 18.52
C GLN A 199 -2.51 -8.46 17.10
N ASP A 200 -3.60 -9.21 16.91
CA ASP A 200 -4.19 -9.42 15.58
C ASP A 200 -5.01 -8.21 15.12
N LEU A 201 -5.85 -7.66 16.01
CA LEU A 201 -6.72 -6.50 15.77
C LEU A 201 -6.58 -5.47 16.90
N PRO A 202 -6.75 -4.17 16.64
CA PRO A 202 -6.47 -3.14 17.64
C PRO A 202 -7.32 -3.20 18.92
N GLY A 203 -8.48 -3.88 18.89
CA GLY A 203 -9.36 -4.08 20.04
C GLY A 203 -9.12 -5.39 20.80
N ALA A 204 -8.23 -6.26 20.31
CA ALA A 204 -7.90 -7.52 20.96
C ALA A 204 -6.89 -7.31 22.11
N PRO A 205 -6.73 -8.27 23.03
CA PRO A 205 -5.66 -8.20 24.02
C PRO A 205 -4.27 -8.13 23.38
N GLU A 206 -3.42 -7.25 23.90
CA GLU A 206 -2.03 -7.10 23.48
C GLU A 206 -1.12 -7.95 24.39
N VAL A 207 -0.17 -8.68 23.79
CA VAL A 207 0.84 -9.47 24.52
C VAL A 207 2.23 -8.94 24.22
N ARG A 208 3.07 -8.72 25.25
CA ARG A 208 4.42 -8.15 25.10
C ARG A 208 5.51 -9.02 25.69
N GLY A 209 6.73 -8.82 25.19
CA GLY A 209 7.95 -9.16 25.92
C GLY A 209 8.23 -10.66 26.00
N PRO A 210 8.83 -11.15 27.10
CA PRO A 210 9.31 -12.53 27.24
C PRO A 210 8.21 -13.58 27.01
N ALA A 211 6.95 -13.25 27.33
CA ALA A 211 5.81 -14.14 27.13
C ALA A 211 5.63 -14.64 25.68
N LEU A 212 6.17 -13.92 24.69
CA LEU A 212 6.12 -14.34 23.27
C LEU A 212 7.20 -15.36 22.91
N VAL A 213 8.34 -15.35 23.60
CA VAL A 213 9.52 -16.17 23.26
C VAL A 213 9.73 -17.34 24.21
N ASP A 214 9.18 -17.27 25.42
CA ASP A 214 9.41 -18.25 26.49
C ASP A 214 8.23 -19.23 26.69
N ALA A 215 7.12 -19.05 25.97
CA ALA A 215 5.94 -19.93 26.00
C ALA A 215 6.18 -21.24 25.24
#